data_AF-A0A3G6V9Y3-F1
#
_entry.id   AF-A0A3G6V9Y3-F1
#
_cell.length_a   1.000
_cell.length_b   1.000
_cell.length_c   1.000
_cell.angle_alpha   90.00
_cell.angle_beta   90.00
_cell.angle_gamma   90.00
#
_symmetry.space_group_name_H-M   'P 1'
#
loop_
_entity.id
_entity.type
_entity.pdbx_description
1 polymer ?
#
loop_
_entity_poly.entity_id
_entity_poly.type
_entity_poly.pdbx_seq_one_letter_code
_entity_poly.pdbx_strand_id
1 'polypeptide(L)'
;VLLHGIGCSGGLAALRTAANLCLGHKARGKPARILVLALEVSTIMVRSELESINALQETRIGIALFSDCASAVVLSNGIGEEPGKPAIYDLLGWENRVIPDSEHDLGFDVDPMGWKVVLSPRVPVLAKASLQPTYTDLLSSFQDQLPSSYQKPADFDWALHPG
;
A
#
# COMPACT_ATOMS: atom_id res chain seq x y z
N VAL A 1 -1.95 1.04 16.20
CA VAL A 1 -3.14 0.69 15.40
C VAL A 1 -2.80 -0.56 14.62
N LEU A 2 -3.72 -1.52 14.52
CA LEU A 2 -3.60 -2.68 13.64
C LEU A 2 -4.55 -2.48 12.46
N LEU A 3 -4.09 -2.79 11.25
CA LEU A 3 -4.87 -2.70 10.03
C LEU A 3 -5.15 -4.11 9.52
N HIS A 4 -6.35 -4.36 9.02
CA HIS A 4 -6.78 -5.65 8.48
C HIS A 4 -7.71 -5.43 7.29
N GLY A 5 -7.83 -6.43 6.40
CA GLY A 5 -8.76 -6.41 5.27
C GLY A 5 -8.32 -5.58 4.06
N ILE A 6 -7.03 -5.23 3.96
CA ILE A 6 -6.53 -4.31 2.91
C ILE A 6 -5.39 -4.89 2.04
N GLY A 7 -4.92 -6.10 2.36
CA GLY A 7 -3.97 -6.89 1.57
C GLY A 7 -2.79 -6.08 1.02
N CYS A 8 -2.53 -6.21 -0.27
CA CYS A 8 -1.41 -5.59 -0.98
C CYS A 8 -1.30 -4.05 -0.85
N SER A 9 -2.40 -3.35 -0.53
CA SER A 9 -2.37 -1.90 -0.29
C SER A 9 -1.85 -1.53 1.11
N GLY A 10 -1.62 -2.52 1.97
CA GLY A 10 -1.34 -2.38 3.39
C GLY A 10 -0.14 -1.52 3.74
N GLY A 11 0.95 -1.60 2.96
CA GLY A 11 2.17 -0.80 3.20
C GLY A 11 1.90 0.71 3.15
N LEU A 12 1.36 1.21 2.04
CA LEU A 12 1.04 2.63 1.89
C LEU A 12 -0.16 3.06 2.75
N ALA A 13 -1.13 2.18 2.97
CA ALA A 13 -2.23 2.46 3.90
C ALA A 13 -1.75 2.63 5.35
N ALA A 14 -0.80 1.80 5.79
CA ALA A 14 -0.17 1.93 7.10
C ALA A 14 0.67 3.20 7.21
N LEU A 15 1.43 3.55 6.17
CA LEU A 15 2.20 4.79 6.12
C LEU A 15 1.30 6.04 6.21
N ARG A 16 0.21 6.08 5.43
CA ARG A 16 -0.80 7.16 5.50
C ARG A 16 -1.46 7.24 6.89
N THR A 17 -1.78 6.10 7.48
CA THR A 17 -2.34 6.05 8.84
C THR A 17 -1.36 6.63 9.86
N ALA A 18 -0.08 6.24 9.77
CA ALA A 18 0.98 6.78 10.61
C ALA A 18 1.16 8.29 10.43
N ALA A 19 1.06 8.80 9.20
CA ALA A 19 1.15 10.24 8.94
C ALA A 19 0.07 11.03 9.70
N ASN A 20 -1.18 10.57 9.64
CA ASN A 20 -2.28 11.18 10.41
C ASN A 20 -2.02 11.14 11.93
N LEU A 21 -1.51 10.02 12.46
CA LEU A 21 -1.17 9.90 13.89
C LEU A 21 -0.02 10.85 14.30
N CYS A 22 1.01 10.95 13.46
CA CYS A 22 2.11 11.90 13.63
C CYS A 22 1.61 13.35 13.66
N LEU A 23 0.70 13.72 12.75
CA LEU A 23 0.05 15.03 12.73
C LEU A 23 -0.81 15.27 13.97
N GLY A 24 -1.54 14.25 14.46
CA GLY A 24 -2.30 14.34 15.72
C GLY A 24 -1.41 14.58 16.96
N HIS A 25 -0.20 14.04 16.98
CA HIS A 25 0.81 14.37 17.99
C HIS A 25 1.38 15.78 17.80
N LYS A 26 1.66 16.16 16.54
CA LYS A 26 2.17 17.49 16.18
C LYS A 26 1.21 18.59 16.60
N ALA A 27 -0.10 18.39 16.42
CA ALA A 27 -1.15 19.31 16.87
C ALA A 27 -1.16 19.56 18.38
N ARG A 28 -0.59 18.64 19.18
CA ARG A 28 -0.43 18.78 20.64
C ARG A 28 0.99 19.20 21.05
N GLY A 29 1.85 19.56 20.10
CA GLY A 29 3.25 19.89 20.35
C GLY A 29 4.08 18.71 20.86
N LYS A 30 3.65 17.47 20.63
CA LYS A 30 4.33 16.26 21.15
C LYS A 30 5.21 15.63 20.07
N PRO A 31 6.44 15.19 20.41
CA PRO A 31 7.21 14.30 19.55
C PRO A 31 6.42 13.03 19.19
N ALA A 32 6.57 12.56 17.95
CA ALA A 32 6.10 11.26 17.50
C ALA A 32 7.14 10.59 16.60
N ARG A 33 7.37 9.30 16.86
CA ARG A 33 8.15 8.38 16.03
C ARG A 33 7.35 7.09 15.94
N ILE A 34 6.81 6.81 14.76
CA ILE A 34 5.90 5.68 14.55
C ILE A 34 6.63 4.63 13.73
N LEU A 35 6.77 3.43 14.30
CA LEU A 35 7.17 2.24 13.56
C LEU A 35 5.99 1.80 12.68
N VAL A 36 6.21 1.82 11.37
CA VAL A 36 5.29 1.27 10.38
C VAL A 36 5.87 -0.06 9.91
N LEU A 37 5.13 -1.14 10.13
CA LEU A 37 5.58 -2.50 9.85
C LEU A 37 4.56 -3.18 8.93
N ALA A 38 5.07 -3.85 7.89
CA ALA A 38 4.33 -4.79 7.07
C ALA A 38 5.01 -6.17 7.16
N LEU A 39 4.22 -7.22 7.32
CA LEU A 39 4.68 -8.60 7.40
C LEU A 39 3.67 -9.48 6.68
N GLU A 40 4.14 -10.25 5.72
CA GLU A 40 3.34 -11.22 4.97
C GLU A 40 4.06 -12.56 4.93
N VAL A 41 3.31 -13.64 5.19
CA VAL A 41 3.79 -15.02 5.10
C VAL A 41 2.74 -15.82 4.32
N SER A 42 2.81 -15.72 2.99
CA SER A 42 1.83 -16.29 2.08
C SER A 42 2.16 -17.71 1.64
N THR A 43 3.43 -18.10 1.62
CA THR A 43 3.85 -19.40 1.04
C THR A 43 3.31 -20.59 1.82
N ILE A 44 2.98 -20.41 3.11
CA ILE A 44 2.33 -21.42 3.95
C ILE A 44 0.98 -21.89 3.40
N MET A 45 0.32 -21.09 2.56
CA MET A 45 -0.97 -21.40 1.94
C MET A 45 -0.85 -22.13 0.59
N VAL A 46 0.36 -22.48 0.13
CA VAL A 46 0.55 -23.15 -1.16
C VAL A 46 -0.27 -24.44 -1.30
N ARG A 47 -0.40 -25.23 -0.22
CA ARG A 47 -1.20 -26.47 -0.20
C ARG A 47 -2.69 -26.20 -0.32
N SER A 48 -3.16 -25.14 0.32
CA SER A 48 -4.56 -24.68 0.27
C SER A 48 -4.95 -24.29 -1.16
N GLU A 49 -4.11 -23.54 -1.86
CA GLU A 49 -4.37 -23.14 -3.24
C GLU A 49 -4.24 -24.31 -4.23
N LEU A 50 -3.24 -25.19 -4.07
CA LEU A 50 -3.11 -26.40 -4.91
C LEU A 50 -4.33 -27.33 -4.80
N GLU A 51 -4.91 -27.45 -3.61
CA GLU A 51 -6.14 -28.21 -3.43
C GLU A 51 -7.32 -27.59 -4.19
N SER A 52 -7.50 -26.27 -4.12
CA SER A 52 -8.53 -25.55 -4.87
C SER A 52 -8.34 -25.67 -6.37
N ILE A 53 -7.10 -25.54 -6.88
CA ILE A 53 -6.77 -25.75 -8.30
C ILE A 53 -7.18 -27.15 -8.75
N ASN A 54 -6.82 -28.18 -7.97
CA ASN A 54 -7.16 -29.55 -8.31
C ASN A 54 -8.67 -29.83 -8.23
N ALA A 55 -9.36 -29.36 -7.20
CA ALA A 55 -10.77 -29.65 -6.99
C ALA A 55 -11.69 -28.89 -7.95
N LEU A 56 -11.40 -27.60 -8.20
CA LEU A 56 -12.24 -26.74 -9.03
C LEU A 56 -11.84 -26.76 -10.51
N GLN A 57 -10.65 -27.27 -10.83
CA GLN A 57 -10.05 -27.22 -12.18
C GLN A 57 -9.97 -25.78 -12.73
N GLU A 58 -9.74 -24.82 -11.84
CA GLU A 58 -9.58 -23.41 -12.16
C GLU A 58 -8.10 -23.02 -12.19
N THR A 59 -7.74 -22.16 -13.14
CA THR A 59 -6.39 -21.56 -13.17
C THR A 59 -6.30 -20.47 -12.10
N ARG A 60 -5.69 -20.81 -10.96
CA ARG A 60 -5.45 -19.88 -9.85
C ARG A 60 -3.97 -19.55 -9.75
N ILE A 61 -3.62 -18.29 -10.04
CA ILE A 61 -2.22 -17.88 -10.22
C ILE A 61 -1.53 -17.39 -8.93
N GLY A 62 -2.24 -17.34 -7.80
CA GLY A 62 -1.69 -16.80 -6.54
C GLY A 62 -0.38 -17.47 -6.10
N ILE A 63 -0.28 -18.79 -6.25
CA ILE A 63 0.93 -19.57 -5.90
C ILE A 63 2.15 -19.25 -6.77
N ALA A 64 1.97 -18.59 -7.91
CA ALA A 64 3.06 -18.18 -8.79
C ALA A 64 3.56 -16.75 -8.50
N LEU A 65 2.86 -15.99 -7.65
CA LEU A 65 3.09 -14.57 -7.44
C LEU A 65 3.54 -14.25 -6.00
N PHE A 66 2.86 -14.82 -5.00
CA PHE A 66 3.04 -14.40 -3.62
C PHE A 66 4.27 -15.04 -2.96
N SER A 67 4.97 -14.25 -2.13
CA SER A 67 6.16 -14.65 -1.38
C SER A 67 6.18 -14.04 0.02
N ASP A 68 7.09 -14.51 0.87
CA ASP A 68 7.17 -14.08 2.27
C ASP A 68 8.15 -12.91 2.44
N CYS A 69 7.76 -11.88 3.19
CA CYS A 69 8.61 -10.73 3.45
C CYS A 69 8.14 -9.94 4.69
N ALA A 70 9.09 -9.26 5.33
CA ALA A 70 8.82 -8.24 6.34
C ALA A 70 9.58 -6.95 5.98
N SER A 71 8.92 -5.80 6.09
CA SER A 71 9.56 -4.50 5.87
C SER A 71 9.05 -3.46 6.87
N ALA A 72 9.91 -2.50 7.20
CA ALA A 72 9.56 -1.47 8.17
C ALA A 72 10.20 -0.13 7.85
N VAL A 73 9.51 0.94 8.25
CA VAL A 73 10.03 2.33 8.24
C VAL A 73 9.67 3.02 9.55
N VAL A 74 10.42 4.07 9.90
CA VAL A 74 10.10 4.94 11.03
C VAL A 74 9.65 6.29 10.48
N LEU A 75 8.41 6.68 10.77
CA LEU A 75 7.89 7.98 10.42
C LEU A 75 7.97 8.93 11.61
N SER A 76 8.58 10.09 11.41
CA SER A 76 8.75 11.14 12.41
C SER A 76 7.85 12.34 12.10
N ASN A 77 7.39 13.06 13.13
CA ASN A 77 6.72 14.34 12.96
C ASN A 77 7.67 15.56 13.06
N GLY A 78 8.97 15.31 13.21
CA GLY A 78 10.02 16.34 13.28
C GLY A 78 10.14 17.06 14.63
N ILE A 79 9.13 17.00 15.51
CA ILE A 79 9.23 17.63 16.83
C ILE A 79 10.27 16.89 17.67
N GLY A 80 11.19 17.66 18.25
CA GLY A 80 12.27 17.15 19.09
C GLY A 80 13.34 16.36 18.33
N GLU A 81 13.38 16.43 16.99
CA GLU A 81 14.59 16.04 16.26
C GLU A 81 15.67 17.10 16.42
N GLU A 82 16.93 16.68 16.44
CA GLU A 82 18.05 17.62 16.36
C GLU A 82 18.01 18.38 15.02
N PRO A 83 18.28 19.69 15.02
CA PRO A 83 18.43 20.44 13.78
C PRO A 83 19.45 19.77 12.86
N GLY A 84 19.07 19.58 11.58
CA GLY A 84 19.94 18.96 10.58
C GLY A 84 19.99 17.43 10.64
N LYS A 85 19.17 16.76 11.47
CA LYS A 85 19.05 15.31 11.42
C LYS A 85 18.53 14.87 10.04
N PRO A 86 19.28 14.02 9.30
CA PRO A 86 18.89 13.66 7.94
C PRO A 86 17.70 12.70 7.95
N ALA A 87 16.68 13.01 7.15
CA ALA A 87 15.66 12.07 6.72
C ALA A 87 16.09 11.41 5.40
N ILE A 88 15.62 10.18 5.15
CA ILE A 88 15.84 9.52 3.85
C ILE A 88 14.85 10.07 2.80
N TYR A 89 13.58 10.21 3.20
CA TYR A 89 12.52 10.79 2.39
C TYR A 89 11.62 11.66 3.28
N ASP A 90 11.10 12.73 2.70
CA ASP A 90 10.02 13.53 3.28
C ASP A 90 8.67 13.12 2.67
N LEU A 91 7.67 12.89 3.52
CA LEU A 91 6.31 12.56 3.08
C LEU A 91 5.52 13.85 2.84
N LEU A 92 5.45 14.29 1.59
CA LEU A 92 4.81 15.56 1.20
C LEU A 92 3.27 15.47 1.12
N GLY A 93 2.75 14.34 0.66
CA GLY A 93 1.32 14.14 0.46
C GLY A 93 0.97 12.67 0.20
N TRP A 94 -0.33 12.37 0.19
CA TRP A 94 -0.85 11.04 -0.09
C TRP A 94 -2.27 11.12 -0.63
N GLU A 95 -2.65 10.16 -1.47
CA GLU A 95 -4.01 9.97 -1.96
C GLU A 95 -4.48 8.54 -1.73
N ASN A 96 -5.80 8.35 -1.65
CA ASN A 96 -6.39 7.01 -1.52
C ASN A 96 -7.83 6.98 -2.06
N ARG A 97 -8.19 5.88 -2.71
CA ARG A 97 -9.50 5.68 -3.34
C ARG A 97 -9.88 4.21 -3.38
N VAL A 98 -11.19 3.94 -3.33
CA VAL A 98 -11.77 2.63 -3.63
C VAL A 98 -12.38 2.69 -5.02
N ILE A 99 -12.09 1.71 -5.86
CA ILE A 99 -12.74 1.58 -7.17
C ILE A 99 -14.13 0.99 -6.93
N PRO A 100 -15.22 1.66 -7.36
CA PRO A 100 -16.58 1.15 -7.13
C PRO A 100 -16.82 -0.18 -7.85
N ASP A 101 -17.69 -1.01 -7.27
CA ASP A 101 -18.19 -2.27 -7.87
C ASP A 101 -17.07 -3.22 -8.32
N SER A 102 -16.01 -3.31 -7.50
CA SER A 102 -14.82 -4.13 -7.77
C SER A 102 -14.45 -5.10 -6.64
N GLU A 103 -15.33 -5.29 -5.66
CA GLU A 103 -15.10 -6.13 -4.48
C GLU A 103 -14.86 -7.61 -4.86
N HIS A 104 -15.48 -8.08 -5.94
CA HIS A 104 -15.31 -9.44 -6.46
C HIS A 104 -14.09 -9.61 -7.37
N ASP A 105 -13.40 -8.53 -7.74
CA ASP A 105 -12.25 -8.60 -8.64
C ASP A 105 -10.96 -8.94 -7.91
N LEU A 106 -10.80 -8.50 -6.65
CA LEU A 106 -9.60 -8.72 -5.85
C LEU A 106 -9.95 -8.91 -4.38
N GLY A 107 -9.59 -10.05 -3.81
CA GLY A 107 -9.96 -10.39 -2.44
C GLY A 107 -9.17 -11.53 -1.82
N PHE A 108 -9.40 -11.75 -0.54
CA PHE A 108 -8.78 -12.83 0.24
C PHE A 108 -9.76 -13.37 1.27
N ASP A 109 -10.52 -14.39 0.88
CA ASP A 109 -11.65 -14.91 1.66
C ASP A 109 -11.15 -15.86 2.75
N VAL A 110 -11.61 -15.66 3.99
CA VAL A 110 -11.26 -16.53 5.11
C VAL A 110 -11.79 -17.95 4.91
N ASP A 111 -10.97 -18.95 5.22
CA ASP A 111 -11.23 -20.37 4.97
C ASP A 111 -10.60 -21.24 6.08
N PRO A 112 -11.11 -22.46 6.35
CA PRO A 112 -10.46 -23.38 7.29
C PRO A 112 -8.99 -23.69 6.98
N MET A 113 -8.56 -23.52 5.73
CA MET A 113 -7.18 -23.67 5.28
C MET A 113 -6.40 -22.34 5.17
N GLY A 114 -6.88 -21.28 5.83
CA GLY A 114 -6.26 -19.96 5.83
C GLY A 114 -7.12 -18.95 5.07
N TRP A 115 -6.66 -18.55 3.88
CA TRP A 115 -7.39 -17.62 3.02
C TRP A 115 -7.29 -18.05 1.55
N LYS A 116 -8.37 -17.83 0.79
CA LYS A 116 -8.46 -18.14 -0.64
C LYS A 116 -8.33 -16.86 -1.47
N VAL A 117 -7.42 -16.88 -2.44
CA VAL A 117 -7.21 -15.72 -3.34
C VAL A 117 -8.42 -15.53 -4.25
N VAL A 118 -8.92 -14.31 -4.34
CA VAL A 118 -9.85 -13.89 -5.39
C VAL A 118 -9.10 -12.93 -6.30
N LEU A 119 -9.01 -13.28 -7.58
CA LEU A 119 -8.30 -12.48 -8.58
C LEU A 119 -8.96 -12.64 -9.94
N SER A 120 -9.68 -11.61 -10.39
CA SER A 120 -10.33 -11.60 -11.69
C SER A 120 -9.40 -11.06 -12.79
N PRO A 121 -9.66 -11.40 -14.07
CA PRO A 121 -8.92 -10.83 -15.20
C PRO A 121 -9.07 -9.31 -15.37
N ARG A 122 -9.99 -8.65 -14.65
CA ARG A 122 -10.23 -7.19 -14.75
C ARG A 122 -9.20 -6.39 -13.97
N VAL A 123 -8.54 -6.97 -12.96
CA VAL A 123 -7.64 -6.25 -12.04
C VAL A 123 -6.57 -5.44 -12.76
N PRO A 124 -5.84 -5.95 -13.77
CA PRO A 124 -4.83 -5.15 -14.48
C PRO A 124 -5.41 -3.92 -15.19
N VAL A 125 -6.61 -4.05 -15.78
CA VAL A 125 -7.28 -2.95 -16.49
C VAL A 125 -7.78 -1.89 -15.51
N LEU A 126 -8.40 -2.31 -14.40
CA LEU A 126 -8.88 -1.41 -13.35
C LEU A 126 -7.72 -0.67 -12.68
N ALA A 127 -6.64 -1.40 -12.33
CA ALA A 127 -5.44 -0.80 -11.74
C ALA A 127 -4.85 0.26 -12.68
N LYS A 128 -4.64 -0.07 -13.96
CA LYS A 128 -4.14 0.87 -14.97
C LYS A 128 -5.03 2.10 -15.13
N ALA A 129 -6.35 1.92 -15.20
CA ALA A 129 -7.30 3.02 -15.37
C ALA A 129 -7.30 3.99 -14.17
N SER A 130 -6.98 3.49 -12.97
CA SER A 130 -6.95 4.30 -11.75
C SER A 130 -5.71 5.21 -11.62
N LEU A 131 -4.63 4.92 -12.37
CA LEU A 131 -3.34 5.62 -12.22
C LEU A 131 -3.45 7.12 -12.54
N GLN A 132 -3.95 7.47 -13.72
CA GLN A 132 -4.01 8.86 -14.17
C GLN A 132 -4.83 9.76 -13.24
N PRO A 133 -6.10 9.43 -12.90
CA PRO A 133 -6.87 10.31 -12.02
C PRO A 133 -6.23 10.41 -10.63
N THR A 134 -5.76 9.30 -10.06
CA THR A 134 -5.12 9.32 -8.72
C THR A 134 -3.84 10.16 -8.73
N TYR A 135 -3.02 10.07 -9.77
CA TYR A 135 -1.83 10.90 -9.93
C TYR A 135 -2.18 12.39 -10.05
N THR A 136 -3.17 12.72 -10.87
CA THR A 136 -3.61 14.10 -11.07
C THR A 136 -4.11 14.71 -9.75
N ASP A 137 -4.92 13.98 -8.99
CA ASP A 137 -5.42 14.44 -7.69
C ASP A 137 -4.28 14.63 -6.69
N LEU A 138 -3.36 13.65 -6.62
CA LEU A 138 -2.18 13.72 -5.75
C LEU A 138 -1.34 14.96 -6.05
N LEU A 139 -0.96 15.16 -7.32
CA LEU A 139 -0.14 16.29 -7.73
C LEU A 139 -0.84 17.63 -7.45
N SER A 140 -2.15 17.72 -7.70
CA SER A 140 -2.91 18.95 -7.46
C SER A 140 -2.89 19.41 -5.99
N SER A 141 -2.70 18.48 -5.04
CA SER A 141 -2.70 18.78 -3.60
C SER A 141 -1.40 19.44 -3.10
N PHE A 142 -0.29 19.36 -3.86
CA PHE A 142 0.99 19.94 -3.45
C PHE A 142 1.85 20.49 -4.60
N GLN A 143 1.27 20.72 -5.79
CA GLN A 143 2.00 21.22 -6.96
C GLN A 143 2.82 22.50 -6.69
N ASP A 144 2.31 23.41 -5.86
CA ASP A 144 2.99 24.69 -5.55
C ASP A 144 4.25 24.50 -4.69
N GLN A 145 4.41 23.30 -4.09
CA GLN A 145 5.58 22.93 -3.30
C GLN A 145 6.67 22.28 -4.16
N LEU A 146 6.36 21.93 -5.41
CA LEU A 146 7.29 21.23 -6.30
C LEU A 146 8.06 22.20 -7.20
N PRO A 147 9.33 21.91 -7.53
CA PRO A 147 10.06 22.62 -8.57
C PRO A 147 9.40 22.43 -9.94
N SER A 148 9.62 23.37 -10.86
CA SER A 148 9.12 23.28 -12.23
C SER A 148 9.65 22.08 -13.03
N SER A 149 10.69 21.40 -12.55
CA SER A 149 11.22 20.18 -13.13
C SER A 149 10.40 18.93 -12.80
N TYR A 150 9.39 19.01 -11.93
CA TYR A 150 8.57 17.89 -11.46
C TYR A 150 7.08 18.16 -11.72
N GLN A 151 6.64 17.99 -12.96
CA GLN A 151 5.27 18.35 -13.38
C GLN A 151 4.49 17.20 -14.03
N LYS A 152 5.16 16.26 -14.71
CA LYS A 152 4.51 15.15 -15.42
C LYS A 152 5.02 13.81 -14.89
N PRO A 153 4.29 12.70 -15.12
CA PRO A 153 4.65 11.39 -14.57
C PRO A 153 6.11 10.96 -14.83
N ALA A 154 6.63 11.27 -16.02
CA ALA A 154 7.99 10.89 -16.42
C ALA A 154 9.11 11.66 -15.70
N ASP A 155 8.78 12.72 -14.96
CA ASP A 155 9.76 13.50 -14.19
C ASP A 155 10.09 12.83 -12.84
N PHE A 156 9.28 11.85 -12.42
CA PHE A 156 9.39 11.19 -11.12
C PHE A 156 9.94 9.78 -11.26
N ASP A 157 10.68 9.34 -10.25
CA ASP A 157 10.87 7.91 -9.99
C ASP A 157 9.59 7.31 -9.39
N TRP A 158 9.30 6.05 -9.74
CA TRP A 158 8.06 5.39 -9.35
C TRP A 158 8.33 4.15 -8.49
N ALA A 159 8.02 4.24 -7.21
CA ALA A 159 7.98 3.09 -6.29
C ALA A 159 6.62 2.38 -6.39
N LEU A 160 6.46 1.51 -7.39
CA LEU A 160 5.23 0.75 -7.62
C LEU A 160 5.26 -0.60 -6.90
N HIS A 161 4.13 -0.98 -6.29
CA HIS A 161 3.94 -2.35 -5.81
C HIS A 161 3.76 -3.31 -7.01
N PRO A 162 4.61 -4.34 -7.15
CA PRO A 162 4.57 -5.26 -8.29
C PRO A 162 3.61 -6.44 -8.01
N GLY A 163 2.31 -6.13 -7.94
CA GLY A 163 1.24 -7.13 -7.77
C GLY A 163 0.90 -7.90 -9.04
#